data_AF-A0A1L7X004-F1
#
_entry.id   AF-A0A1L7X004-F1
#
_cell.length_a   1.000
_cell.length_b   1.000
_cell.length_c   1.000
_cell.angle_alpha   90.00
_cell.angle_beta   90.00
_cell.angle_gamma   90.00
#
_symmetry.space_group_name_H-M   'P 1'
#
loop_
_entity.id
_entity.type
_entity.pdbx_description
1 polymer ?
#
loop_
_entity_poly.entity_id
_entity_poly.type
_entity_poly.pdbx_seq_one_letter_code
_entity_poly.pdbx_strand_id
1 'polypeptide(L)'
;MSGFFVPVLRVTTLVASTALLTCNMDQVFIFRAWISPTIPASHGKVAPHWYRSFLDQLLAPLSGYLLVSLVSAAANVYIRTEGDDLARKWYAANFVFAILHMAPAVKAYEQIKLIWDRDGDGKSNLKGMKGWLAVNTVRAWISDIPAFVCALIATGLMVKL
;
A
#
# COMPACT_ATOMS: atom_id res chain seq x y z
N MET A 1 20.37 -11.50 -23.31
CA MET A 1 19.47 -10.37 -22.97
C MET A 1 19.74 -9.80 -21.57
N SER A 2 20.98 -9.85 -21.06
CA SER A 2 21.23 -9.85 -19.60
C SER A 2 21.79 -8.55 -19.01
N GLY A 3 22.41 -7.65 -19.79
CA GLY A 3 23.16 -6.54 -19.20
C GLY A 3 22.31 -5.50 -18.46
N PHE A 4 21.14 -5.15 -19.00
CA PHE A 4 20.31 -4.04 -18.49
C PHE A 4 19.01 -4.50 -17.81
N PHE A 5 18.34 -5.51 -18.38
CA PHE A 5 17.01 -5.92 -17.93
C PHE A 5 16.98 -6.51 -16.52
N VAL A 6 17.99 -7.30 -16.15
CA VAL A 6 18.03 -7.94 -14.83
C VAL A 6 18.22 -6.90 -13.72
N PRO A 7 19.19 -5.97 -13.78
CA PRO A 7 19.29 -4.90 -12.78
C PRO A 7 18.01 -4.06 -12.65
N VAL A 8 17.39 -3.68 -13.76
CA VAL A 8 16.13 -2.91 -13.74
C VAL A 8 15.04 -3.69 -13.01
N LEU A 9 14.83 -4.96 -13.37
CA LEU A 9 13.82 -5.80 -12.72
C LEU A 9 14.03 -5.91 -11.20
N ARG A 10 15.29 -6.03 -10.75
CA ARG A 10 15.65 -6.17 -9.34
C ARG A 10 15.24 -4.91 -8.55
N VAL A 11 15.54 -3.73 -9.10
CA VAL A 11 15.18 -2.44 -8.50
C VAL A 11 13.67 -2.16 -8.58
N THR A 12 12.98 -2.63 -9.63
CA THR A 12 11.53 -2.41 -9.80
C THR A 12 10.70 -2.85 -8.60
N THR A 13 11.01 -4.00 -7.97
CA THR A 13 10.28 -4.45 -6.77
C THR A 13 10.44 -3.48 -5.61
N LEU A 14 11.64 -2.93 -5.40
CA LEU A 14 11.88 -1.93 -4.36
C LEU A 14 11.16 -0.62 -4.65
N VAL A 15 11.18 -0.14 -5.89
CA VAL A 15 10.47 1.08 -6.30
C VAL A 15 8.96 0.93 -6.08
N ALA A 16 8.37 -0.17 -6.52
CA ALA A 16 6.94 -0.43 -6.35
C ALA A 16 6.55 -0.58 -4.87
N SER A 17 7.35 -1.29 -4.06
CA SER A 17 7.10 -1.42 -2.62
C SER A 17 7.24 -0.10 -1.88
N THR A 18 8.20 0.75 -2.27
CA THR A 18 8.35 2.11 -1.76
C THR A 18 7.11 2.94 -2.08
N ALA A 19 6.64 2.92 -3.34
CA ALA A 19 5.46 3.68 -3.75
C ALA A 19 4.20 3.28 -2.96
N LEU A 20 4.01 1.97 -2.69
CA LEU A 20 2.93 1.48 -1.84
C LEU A 20 3.04 1.98 -0.40
N LEU A 21 4.23 1.93 0.19
CA LEU A 21 4.47 2.41 1.55
C LEU A 21 4.24 3.92 1.67
N THR A 22 4.76 4.71 0.72
CA THR A 22 4.52 6.15 0.66
C THR A 22 3.03 6.46 0.52
N CYS A 23 2.32 5.75 -0.36
CA CYS A 23 0.88 5.89 -0.51
C CYS A 23 0.13 5.62 0.81
N ASN A 24 0.57 4.61 1.58
CA ASN A 24 0.00 4.34 2.90
C ASN A 24 0.24 5.51 3.86
N MET A 25 1.47 6.04 3.91
CA MET A 25 1.83 7.18 4.76
C MET A 25 1.04 8.44 4.38
N ASP A 26 0.87 8.72 3.10
CA ASP A 26 0.09 9.85 2.61
C ASP A 26 -1.38 9.73 3.03
N GLN A 27 -1.95 8.53 2.89
CA GLN A 27 -3.31 8.25 3.37
C GLN A 27 -3.44 8.47 4.88
N VAL A 28 -2.46 8.03 5.67
CA VAL A 28 -2.43 8.26 7.12
C VAL A 28 -2.39 9.76 7.42
N PHE A 29 -1.53 10.51 6.75
CA PHE A 29 -1.37 11.94 6.95
C PHE A 29 -2.66 12.70 6.62
N ILE A 30 -3.23 12.46 5.42
CA ILE A 30 -4.43 13.13 4.94
C ILE A 30 -5.64 12.80 5.83
N PHE A 31 -5.83 11.53 6.20
CA PHE A 31 -7.05 11.12 6.91
C PHE A 31 -7.00 11.50 8.39
N ARG A 32 -5.80 11.64 8.98
CA ARG A 32 -5.67 12.21 10.32
C ARG A 32 -6.17 13.64 10.40
N ALA A 33 -5.98 14.44 9.36
CA ALA A 33 -6.47 15.81 9.31
C ALA A 33 -8.00 15.88 9.40
N TRP A 34 -8.71 14.94 8.77
CA TRP A 34 -10.17 14.83 8.83
C TRP A 34 -10.72 14.51 10.22
N ILE A 35 -9.98 13.78 11.05
CA ILE A 35 -10.45 13.38 12.39
C ILE A 35 -9.89 14.26 13.50
N SER A 36 -9.37 15.45 13.15
CA SER A 36 -8.85 16.40 14.14
C SER A 36 -9.95 16.83 15.11
N PRO A 37 -9.71 16.82 16.43
CA PRO A 37 -10.68 17.29 17.41
C PRO A 37 -10.92 18.81 17.35
N THR A 38 -10.06 19.54 16.64
CA THR A 38 -10.17 20.99 16.46
C THR A 38 -11.19 21.40 15.39
N ILE A 39 -11.68 20.44 14.58
CA ILE A 39 -12.61 20.71 13.48
C ILE A 39 -14.01 20.25 13.89
N PRO A 40 -15.06 21.09 13.78
CA PRO A 40 -16.43 20.70 14.10
C PRO A 40 -16.87 19.46 13.31
N ALA A 41 -17.50 18.49 13.97
CA ALA A 41 -17.89 17.21 13.35
C ALA A 41 -18.82 17.34 12.13
N SER A 42 -19.50 18.48 11.97
CA SER A 42 -20.37 18.77 10.83
C SER A 42 -19.66 18.73 9.47
N HIS A 43 -18.33 18.91 9.43
CA HIS A 43 -17.56 18.80 8.20
C HIS A 43 -17.54 17.37 7.63
N GLY A 44 -17.87 16.36 8.44
CA GLY A 44 -18.00 14.97 8.01
C GLY A 44 -19.01 14.78 6.87
N LYS A 45 -19.98 15.69 6.72
CA LYS A 45 -20.94 15.70 5.59
C LYS A 45 -20.28 15.88 4.22
N VAL A 46 -19.07 16.44 4.18
CA VAL A 46 -18.29 16.61 2.95
C VAL A 46 -17.53 15.33 2.58
N ALA A 47 -17.30 14.44 3.54
CA ALA A 47 -16.49 13.24 3.35
C ALA A 47 -16.99 12.32 2.22
N PRO A 48 -18.29 12.02 2.03
CA PRO A 48 -18.74 11.18 0.91
C PRO A 48 -18.32 11.70 -0.47
N HIS A 49 -18.34 13.02 -0.66
CA HIS A 49 -18.01 13.66 -1.93
C HIS A 49 -16.50 13.68 -2.15
N TRP A 50 -15.77 14.15 -1.15
CA TRP A 50 -14.31 14.21 -1.22
C TRP A 50 -13.69 12.82 -1.35
N TYR A 51 -14.15 11.86 -0.54
CA TYR A 51 -13.59 10.51 -0.50
C TYR A 51 -13.80 9.75 -1.80
N ARG A 52 -14.94 9.93 -2.46
CA ARG A 52 -15.19 9.35 -3.79
C ARG A 52 -14.20 9.90 -4.81
N SER A 53 -14.06 11.22 -4.91
CA SER A 53 -13.09 11.85 -5.81
C SER A 53 -11.66 11.40 -5.52
N PHE A 54 -11.30 11.27 -4.25
CA PHE A 54 -10.00 10.78 -3.81
C PHE A 54 -9.77 9.33 -4.26
N LEU A 55 -10.71 8.42 -4.01
CA LEU A 55 -10.59 7.02 -4.42
C LEU A 55 -10.55 6.84 -5.94
N ASP A 56 -11.36 7.59 -6.69
CA ASP A 56 -11.39 7.51 -8.16
C ASP A 56 -10.02 7.84 -8.77
N GLN A 57 -9.27 8.76 -8.15
CA GLN A 57 -7.91 9.12 -8.57
C GLN A 57 -6.85 8.16 -8.05
N LEU A 58 -7.06 7.59 -6.87
CA LEU A 58 -6.09 6.75 -6.18
C LEU A 58 -6.09 5.29 -6.64
N LEU A 59 -7.25 4.76 -7.04
CA LEU A 59 -7.42 3.33 -7.24
C LEU A 59 -6.52 2.81 -8.37
N ALA A 60 -6.48 3.50 -9.51
CA ALA A 60 -5.65 3.11 -10.64
C ALA A 60 -4.14 3.07 -10.30
N PRO A 61 -3.50 4.12 -9.77
CA PRO A 61 -2.09 4.07 -9.42
C PRO A 61 -1.81 3.05 -8.29
N LEU A 62 -2.66 2.96 -7.27
CA LEU A 62 -2.50 1.98 -6.19
C LEU A 62 -2.52 0.54 -6.69
N SER A 63 -3.50 0.19 -7.52
CA SER A 63 -3.59 -1.13 -8.15
C SER A 63 -2.39 -1.39 -9.07
N GLY A 64 -1.93 -0.37 -9.79
CA GLY A 64 -0.73 -0.43 -10.62
C GLY A 64 0.52 -0.77 -9.80
N TYR A 65 0.78 -0.05 -8.70
CA TYR A 65 1.94 -0.30 -7.85
C TYR A 65 1.90 -1.69 -7.21
N LEU A 66 0.73 -2.14 -6.75
CA LEU A 66 0.55 -3.48 -6.21
C LEU A 66 0.84 -4.56 -7.26
N LEU A 67 0.27 -4.42 -8.45
CA LEU A 67 0.50 -5.36 -9.54
C LEU A 67 1.97 -5.40 -9.95
N VAL A 68 2.62 -4.25 -10.11
CA VAL A 68 4.03 -4.17 -10.46
C VAL A 68 4.88 -4.84 -9.39
N SER A 69 4.61 -4.58 -8.11
CA SER A 69 5.33 -5.21 -6.98
C SER A 69 5.21 -6.74 -7.03
N LEU A 70 3.99 -7.27 -7.22
CA LEU A 70 3.74 -8.70 -7.29
C LEU A 70 4.43 -9.36 -8.50
N VAL A 71 4.27 -8.77 -9.68
CA VAL A 71 4.84 -9.33 -10.92
C VAL A 71 6.37 -9.27 -10.88
N SER A 72 6.95 -8.15 -10.46
CA SER A 72 8.40 -8.01 -10.40
C SER A 72 9.01 -8.90 -9.32
N ALA A 73 8.37 -9.05 -8.16
CA ALA A 73 8.81 -9.99 -7.12
C ALA A 73 8.76 -11.44 -7.62
N ALA A 74 7.67 -11.86 -8.25
CA ALA A 74 7.54 -13.20 -8.83
C ALA A 74 8.60 -13.47 -9.91
N ALA A 75 8.81 -12.50 -10.82
CA ALA A 75 9.84 -12.59 -11.84
C ALA A 75 11.25 -12.70 -11.23
N ASN A 76 11.53 -11.94 -10.16
CA ASN A 76 12.80 -12.01 -9.42
C ASN A 76 13.00 -13.35 -8.70
N VAL A 77 11.94 -14.05 -8.30
CA VAL A 77 12.02 -15.41 -7.75
C VAL A 77 12.29 -16.44 -8.84
N TYR A 78 11.74 -16.24 -10.04
CA TYR A 78 11.84 -17.17 -11.17
C TYR A 78 13.17 -17.05 -11.93
N ILE A 79 13.62 -15.82 -12.22
CA ILE A 79 14.86 -15.56 -12.98
C ILE A 79 16.07 -15.80 -12.07
N ARG A 80 16.88 -16.81 -12.44
CA ARG A 80 18.07 -17.22 -11.69
C ARG A 80 19.34 -16.63 -12.31
N THR A 81 20.17 -16.08 -11.46
CA THR A 81 21.54 -15.64 -11.75
C THR A 81 22.49 -16.24 -10.72
N GLU A 82 23.75 -16.51 -11.08
CA GLU A 82 24.71 -17.09 -10.13
C GLU A 82 24.81 -16.27 -8.84
N GLY A 83 24.68 -16.94 -7.68
CA GLY A 83 24.79 -16.31 -6.36
C GLY A 83 23.53 -15.63 -5.80
N ASP A 84 22.36 -15.76 -6.42
CA ASP A 84 21.15 -15.03 -6.03
C ASP A 84 20.22 -15.72 -5.02
N ASP A 85 20.56 -16.91 -4.53
CA ASP A 85 19.64 -17.76 -3.77
C ASP A 85 19.09 -17.09 -2.50
N LEU A 86 19.90 -16.28 -1.80
CA LEU A 86 19.42 -15.53 -0.63
C LEU A 86 18.49 -14.39 -1.02
N ALA A 87 18.84 -13.61 -2.05
CA ALA A 87 18.01 -12.52 -2.54
C ALA A 87 16.64 -13.01 -3.03
N ARG A 88 16.60 -14.19 -3.67
CA ARG A 88 15.35 -14.83 -4.11
C ARG A 88 14.41 -15.15 -2.95
N LYS A 89 14.92 -15.60 -1.81
CA LYS A 89 14.10 -15.83 -0.60
C LYS A 89 13.47 -14.53 -0.09
N TRP A 90 14.22 -13.42 -0.14
CA TRP A 90 13.70 -12.10 0.23
C TRP A 90 12.69 -11.56 -0.79
N TYR A 91 12.88 -11.78 -2.10
CA TYR A 91 11.84 -11.46 -3.09
C TYR A 91 10.58 -12.31 -2.90
N ALA A 92 10.70 -13.59 -2.54
CA ALA A 92 9.55 -14.43 -2.21
C ALA A 92 8.81 -13.94 -0.96
N ALA A 93 9.54 -13.52 0.08
CA ALA A 93 8.95 -12.91 1.27
C ALA A 93 8.23 -11.59 0.94
N ASN A 94 8.85 -10.73 0.13
CA ASN A 94 8.20 -9.51 -0.38
C ASN A 94 6.88 -9.84 -1.09
N PHE A 95 6.87 -10.83 -1.99
CA PHE A 95 5.67 -11.26 -2.70
C PHE A 95 4.55 -11.68 -1.75
N VAL A 96 4.87 -12.49 -0.72
CA VAL A 96 3.90 -12.93 0.29
C VAL A 96 3.33 -11.73 1.07
N PHE A 97 4.18 -10.82 1.53
CA PHE A 97 3.73 -9.64 2.26
C PHE A 97 2.94 -8.68 1.36
N ALA A 98 3.28 -8.55 0.08
CA ALA A 98 2.52 -7.76 -0.88
C ALA A 98 1.10 -8.34 -1.09
N ILE A 99 0.94 -9.67 -1.14
CA ILE A 99 -0.39 -10.29 -1.16
C ILE A 99 -1.17 -9.99 0.14
N LEU A 100 -0.47 -10.01 1.28
CA LEU A 100 -1.08 -9.74 2.58
C LEU A 100 -1.69 -8.33 2.71
N HIS A 101 -1.36 -7.41 1.78
CA HIS A 101 -2.01 -6.10 1.65
C HIS A 101 -3.54 -6.23 1.55
N MET A 102 -4.01 -7.31 0.93
CA MET A 102 -5.43 -7.59 0.70
C MET A 102 -6.14 -8.23 1.90
N ALA A 103 -5.41 -8.70 2.92
CA ALA A 103 -6.03 -9.39 4.06
C ALA A 103 -7.12 -8.56 4.78
N PRO A 104 -6.93 -7.25 5.05
CA PRO A 104 -7.97 -6.45 5.69
C PRO A 104 -8.99 -5.83 4.70
N ALA A 105 -9.04 -6.27 3.43
CA ALA A 105 -9.87 -5.62 2.40
C ALA A 105 -11.36 -5.54 2.76
N VAL A 106 -11.93 -6.62 3.31
CA VAL A 106 -13.34 -6.64 3.75
C VAL A 106 -13.60 -5.58 4.82
N LYS A 107 -12.74 -5.54 5.85
CA LYS A 107 -12.86 -4.57 6.94
C LYS A 107 -12.67 -3.14 6.44
N ALA A 108 -11.73 -2.91 5.51
CA ALA A 108 -11.54 -1.61 4.88
C ALA A 108 -12.80 -1.17 4.12
N TYR A 109 -13.43 -2.08 3.38
CA TYR A 109 -14.66 -1.82 2.64
C TYR A 109 -15.84 -1.45 3.56
N GLU A 110 -15.98 -2.09 4.72
CA GLU A 110 -16.99 -1.70 5.71
C GLU A 110 -16.82 -0.25 6.18
N GLN A 111 -15.58 0.20 6.36
CA GLN A 111 -15.32 1.58 6.74
C GLN A 111 -15.61 2.55 5.59
N ILE A 112 -15.30 2.15 4.35
CA ILE A 112 -15.63 2.93 3.14
C ILE A 112 -17.14 3.16 3.04
N LYS A 113 -17.97 2.14 3.35
CA LYS A 113 -19.43 2.31 3.37
C LYS A 113 -19.87 3.40 4.34
N LEU A 114 -19.29 3.43 5.55
CA LEU A 114 -19.58 4.49 6.53
C LEU A 114 -19.12 5.86 6.04
N ILE A 115 -18.00 5.94 5.33
CA ILE A 115 -17.48 7.20 4.78
C ILE A 115 -18.36 7.70 3.63
N TRP A 116 -18.93 6.80 2.82
CA TRP A 116 -19.81 7.15 1.70
C TRP A 116 -21.26 7.40 2.07
N ASP A 117 -21.67 7.07 3.29
CA ASP A 117 -23.02 7.32 3.77
C ASP A 117 -23.37 8.80 3.64
N ARG A 118 -24.42 9.10 2.88
CA ARG A 118 -24.88 10.47 2.64
C ARG A 118 -25.97 10.88 3.62
N ASP A 119 -26.46 9.93 4.40
CA ASP A 119 -27.54 10.13 5.34
C ASP A 119 -26.94 10.51 6.71
N GLY A 120 -27.48 11.57 7.32
CA GLY A 120 -27.13 11.97 8.68
C GLY A 120 -26.25 13.22 8.82
N ASP A 121 -25.61 13.34 9.99
CA ASP A 121 -24.99 14.59 10.46
C ASP A 121 -23.48 14.69 10.19
N GLY A 122 -22.88 13.68 9.55
CA GLY A 122 -21.44 13.60 9.26
C GLY A 122 -20.64 12.80 10.29
N LYS A 123 -21.19 12.46 11.46
CA LYS A 123 -20.45 11.75 12.52
C LYS A 123 -20.12 10.31 12.13
N SER A 124 -21.02 9.62 11.42
CA SER A 124 -20.80 8.27 10.90
C SER A 124 -19.62 8.25 9.93
N ASN A 125 -19.51 9.27 9.06
CA ASN A 125 -18.41 9.39 8.12
C ASN A 125 -17.06 9.55 8.82
N LEU A 126 -16.98 10.41 9.84
CA LEU A 126 -15.75 10.60 10.61
C LEU A 126 -15.39 9.34 11.42
N LYS A 127 -16.40 8.61 11.93
CA LYS A 127 -16.19 7.29 12.55
C LYS A 127 -15.63 6.29 11.53
N GLY A 128 -16.16 6.29 10.30
CA GLY A 128 -15.65 5.51 9.17
C GLY A 128 -14.20 5.86 8.84
N MET A 129 -13.85 7.15 8.74
CA MET A 129 -12.48 7.60 8.49
C MET A 129 -11.52 7.13 9.59
N LYS A 130 -11.92 7.25 10.86
CA LYS A 130 -11.12 6.74 12.00
C LYS A 130 -10.94 5.23 11.94
N GLY A 131 -12.01 4.49 11.64
CA GLY A 131 -11.95 3.04 11.47
C GLY A 131 -11.05 2.63 10.31
N TRP A 132 -11.17 3.32 9.17
CA TRP A 132 -10.35 3.08 8.00
C TRP A 132 -8.87 3.34 8.30
N LEU A 133 -8.55 4.42 9.03
CA LEU A 133 -7.18 4.74 9.43
C LEU A 133 -6.57 3.63 10.31
N ALA A 134 -7.35 3.08 11.24
CA ALA A 134 -6.92 1.95 12.06
C ALA A 134 -6.63 0.71 11.20
N VAL A 135 -7.51 0.40 10.24
CA VAL A 135 -7.32 -0.70 9.29
C VAL A 135 -6.07 -0.49 8.42
N ASN A 136 -5.89 0.71 7.87
CA ASN A 136 -4.74 1.07 7.05
C ASN A 136 -3.42 1.00 7.84
N THR A 137 -3.44 1.41 9.11
CA THR A 137 -2.27 1.31 10.00
C THR A 137 -1.90 -0.15 10.25
N VAL A 138 -2.87 -1.01 10.54
CA VAL A 138 -2.61 -2.45 10.69
C VAL A 138 -2.04 -3.03 9.41
N ARG A 139 -2.64 -2.69 8.25
CA ARG A 139 -2.15 -3.10 6.93
C ARG A 139 -0.69 -2.69 6.71
N ALA A 140 -0.33 -1.46 7.06
CA ALA A 140 1.05 -0.98 6.95
C ALA A 140 2.03 -1.89 7.69
N TRP A 141 1.70 -2.24 8.93
CA TRP A 141 2.56 -3.02 9.82
C TRP A 141 2.70 -4.48 9.44
N ILE A 142 1.62 -5.10 8.95
CA ILE A 142 1.65 -6.52 8.62
C ILE A 142 2.08 -6.78 7.17
N SER A 143 1.93 -5.80 6.28
CA SER A 143 2.13 -5.97 4.83
C SER A 143 3.13 -4.97 4.27
N ASP A 144 2.78 -3.67 4.20
CA ASP A 144 3.54 -2.71 3.38
C ASP A 144 4.98 -2.51 3.90
N ILE A 145 5.17 -2.38 5.22
CA ILE A 145 6.48 -2.23 5.85
C ILE A 145 7.32 -3.50 5.68
N PRO A 146 6.84 -4.71 6.06
CA PRO A 146 7.58 -5.95 5.80
C PRO A 146 7.92 -6.17 4.32
N ALA A 147 6.99 -5.89 3.41
CA ALA A 147 7.21 -6.01 1.98
C ALA A 147 8.35 -5.09 1.53
N PHE A 148 8.32 -3.80 1.91
CA PHE A 148 9.38 -2.85 1.62
C PHE A 148 10.74 -3.31 2.16
N VAL A 149 10.81 -3.73 3.42
CA VAL A 149 12.06 -4.20 4.05
C VAL A 149 12.63 -5.40 3.29
N CYS A 150 11.78 -6.37 2.92
CA CYS A 150 12.19 -7.53 2.14
C CYS A 150 12.73 -7.12 0.75
N ALA A 151 12.06 -6.19 0.06
CA ALA A 151 12.52 -5.69 -1.24
C ALA A 151 13.85 -4.95 -1.13
N LEU A 152 14.04 -4.17 -0.07
CA LEU A 152 15.27 -3.42 0.19
C LEU A 152 16.45 -4.36 0.39
N ILE A 153 16.28 -5.36 1.26
CA ILE A 153 17.31 -6.39 1.52
C ILE A 153 17.62 -7.17 0.23
N ALA A 154 16.58 -7.63 -0.48
CA ALA A 154 16.75 -8.37 -1.73
C ALA A 154 17.51 -7.56 -2.79
N THR A 155 17.21 -6.27 -2.90
CA THR A 155 17.88 -5.37 -3.85
C THR A 155 19.33 -5.13 -3.44
N GLY A 156 19.59 -4.84 -2.16
CA GLY A 156 20.95 -4.61 -1.65
C GLY A 156 21.88 -5.83 -1.75
N LEU A 157 21.33 -7.04 -1.69
CA LEU A 157 22.11 -8.27 -1.92
C LEU A 157 22.50 -8.45 -3.39
N MET A 158 21.77 -7.85 -4.32
CA MET A 158 21.93 -8.03 -5.77
C MET A 158 22.65 -6.87 -6.44
N VAL A 159 22.46 -5.66 -5.91
CA VAL A 159 23.21 -4.46 -6.29
C VAL A 159 24.36 -4.36 -5.30
N LYS A 160 25.54 -4.85 -5.68
CA LYS A 160 26.77 -4.49 -4.96
C LYS A 160 26.93 -2.97 -5.09
N LEU A 161 26.47 -2.23 -4.08
CA LEU A 161 26.82 -0.82 -3.90
C LEU A 161 28.27 -0.72 -3.45
#